data_AF-A0A6B2GUH0-F1
#
_entry.id   AF-A0A6B2GUH0-F1
#
_cell.length_a   1.000
_cell.length_b   1.000
_cell.length_c   1.000
_cell.angle_alpha   90.00
_cell.angle_beta   90.00
_cell.angle_gamma   90.00
#
_symmetry.space_group_name_H-M   'P 1'
#
loop_
_entity.id
_entity.type
_entity.pdbx_description
1 polymer ?
#
loop_
_entity_poly.entity_id
_entity_poly.type
_entity_poly.pdbx_seq_one_letter_code
_entity_poly.pdbx_strand_id
1 'polypeptide(L)'
;MIHMRAFIPDNTQQRLSDILRWGKLRQEQLSQAILITNESVVGFLKRQLQKGKWRAVQDVLEGKPMTNAGKFMLNELRDHIATNLVMRLGLRKVIAVSIAAIVIPLILAKLSGEAISKFTGKNK
;
A
#
# COMPACT_ATOMS: atom_id res chain seq x y z
N MET A 1 26.29 8.22 1.23
CA MET A 1 25.47 7.20 1.90
C MET A 1 24.00 7.58 1.75
N ILE A 2 23.23 6.87 0.92
CA ILE A 2 21.78 7.10 0.79
C ILE A 2 21.11 6.27 1.88
N HIS A 3 20.48 6.92 2.85
CA HIS A 3 19.71 6.25 3.90
C HIS A 3 18.45 5.63 3.29
N MET A 4 18.53 4.37 2.87
CA MET A 4 17.35 3.51 2.65
C MET A 4 16.79 3.07 4.02
N ARG A 5 16.14 3.99 4.73
CA ARG A 5 15.12 3.60 5.70
C ARG A 5 13.80 3.60 4.95
N ALA A 6 13.43 2.43 4.41
CA ALA A 6 12.06 2.18 4.00
C ALA A 6 11.14 2.65 5.13
N PHE A 7 10.16 3.48 4.80
CA PHE A 7 9.22 4.08 5.74
C PHE A 7 8.26 3.00 6.24
N ILE A 8 8.76 2.08 7.06
CA ILE A 8 7.98 1.11 7.80
C ILE A 8 8.27 1.42 9.28
N PRO A 9 7.40 2.17 9.96
CA PRO A 9 7.60 2.44 11.37
C PRO A 9 7.46 1.14 12.17
N ASP A 10 8.37 0.90 13.12
CA ASP A 10 8.42 -0.32 13.95
C ASP A 10 7.11 -0.60 14.72
N ASN A 11 6.25 0.43 14.86
CA ASN A 11 4.94 0.36 15.52
C ASN A 11 3.79 -0.13 14.61
N THR A 12 4.08 -0.61 13.40
CA THR A 12 3.04 -0.97 12.42
C THR A 12 2.10 -2.06 12.95
N GLN A 13 2.62 -3.11 13.59
CA GLN A 13 1.80 -4.16 14.19
C GLN A 13 0.93 -3.65 15.34
N GLN A 14 1.49 -2.76 16.16
CA GLN A 14 0.79 -2.17 17.30
C GLN A 14 -0.37 -1.27 16.83
N ARG A 15 -0.14 -0.42 15.83
CA ARG A 15 -1.17 0.41 15.21
C ARG A 15 -2.27 -0.40 14.53
N LEU A 16 -1.92 -1.51 13.87
CA LEU A 16 -2.88 -2.46 13.33
C LEU A 16 -3.73 -3.08 14.46
N SER A 17 -3.13 -3.49 15.57
CA SER A 17 -3.86 -4.03 16.72
C SER A 17 -4.76 -3.02 17.41
N ASP A 18 -4.37 -1.75 17.47
CA ASP A 18 -5.20 -0.68 18.02
C ASP A 18 -6.43 -0.42 17.14
N ILE A 19 -6.27 -0.44 15.81
CA ILE A 19 -7.39 -0.32 14.87
C ILE A 19 -8.32 -1.54 14.95
N LEU A 20 -7.79 -2.74 15.15
CA LEU A 20 -8.61 -3.94 15.37
C LEU A 20 -9.50 -3.79 16.61
N ARG A 21 -8.91 -3.32 17.71
CA ARG A 21 -9.62 -3.09 18.98
C ARG A 21 -10.65 -1.97 18.85
N TRP A 22 -10.28 -0.84 18.27
CA TRP A 22 -11.18 0.31 18.06
C TRP A 22 -12.31 0.01 17.07
N GLY A 23 -12.00 -0.73 16.00
CA GLY A 23 -12.93 -1.05 14.92
C GLY A 23 -13.83 -2.26 15.18
N LYS A 24 -13.64 -2.97 16.32
CA LYS A 24 -14.25 -4.29 16.59
C LYS A 24 -14.09 -5.26 15.41
N LEU A 25 -12.95 -5.18 14.71
CA LEU A 25 -12.70 -5.97 13.52
C LEU A 25 -12.26 -7.39 13.90
N ARG A 26 -12.88 -8.39 13.26
CA ARG A 26 -12.44 -9.79 13.40
C ARG A 26 -11.11 -9.98 12.68
N GLN A 27 -10.27 -10.91 13.17
CA GLN A 27 -9.00 -11.25 12.53
C GLN A 27 -9.18 -11.67 11.06
N GLU A 28 -10.27 -12.36 10.75
CA GLU A 28 -10.65 -12.73 9.38
C GLU A 28 -10.89 -11.49 8.48
N GLN A 29 -11.55 -10.46 9.00
CA GLN A 29 -11.80 -9.22 8.27
C GLN A 29 -10.51 -8.45 8.02
N LEU A 30 -9.54 -8.53 8.94
CA LEU A 30 -8.22 -7.96 8.73
C LEU A 30 -7.45 -8.69 7.63
N SER A 31 -7.41 -10.02 7.68
CA SER A 31 -6.76 -10.84 6.65
C SER A 31 -7.37 -10.55 5.27
N GLN A 32 -8.70 -10.43 5.19
CA GLN A 32 -9.38 -10.04 3.95
C GLN A 32 -9.06 -8.60 3.54
N ALA A 33 -8.97 -7.65 4.47
CA ALA A 33 -8.61 -6.27 4.18
C ALA A 33 -7.19 -6.17 3.60
N ILE A 34 -6.24 -6.93 4.16
CA ILE A 34 -4.87 -7.01 3.64
C ILE A 34 -4.87 -7.61 2.23
N LEU A 35 -5.60 -8.70 2.02
CA LEU A 35 -5.71 -9.35 0.70
C LEU A 35 -6.29 -8.39 -0.35
N ILE A 36 -7.44 -7.77 -0.07
CA ILE A 36 -8.10 -6.80 -0.96
C ILE A 36 -7.17 -5.63 -1.25
N THR A 37 -6.44 -5.16 -0.25
CA THR A 37 -5.48 -4.07 -0.42
C THR A 37 -4.35 -4.50 -1.37
N ASN A 38 -3.79 -5.70 -1.20
CA ASN A 38 -2.75 -6.22 -2.09
C ASN A 38 -3.21 -6.33 -3.54
N GLU A 39 -4.35 -6.98 -3.78
CA GLU A 39 -4.93 -7.09 -5.12
C GLU A 39 -5.21 -5.72 -5.73
N SER A 40 -5.72 -4.78 -4.93
CA SER A 40 -6.02 -3.42 -5.38
C SER A 40 -4.75 -2.65 -5.74
N VAL A 41 -3.67 -2.76 -4.96
CA VAL A 41 -2.37 -2.13 -5.25
C VAL A 41 -1.81 -2.68 -6.55
N VAL A 42 -1.70 -4.00 -6.68
CA VAL A 42 -1.14 -4.63 -7.89
C VAL A 42 -1.98 -4.29 -9.12
N GLY A 43 -3.31 -4.41 -9.02
CA GLY A 43 -4.23 -4.07 -10.11
C GLY A 43 -4.16 -2.59 -10.49
N PHE A 44 -4.05 -1.69 -9.51
CA PHE A 44 -3.91 -0.26 -9.76
C PHE A 44 -2.60 0.06 -10.49
N LEU A 45 -1.45 -0.44 -10.00
CA LEU A 45 -0.15 -0.21 -10.63
C LEU A 45 -0.15 -0.75 -12.07
N LYS A 46 -0.67 -1.96 -12.30
CA LYS A 46 -0.82 -2.54 -13.64
C LYS A 46 -1.62 -1.64 -14.58
N ARG A 47 -2.73 -1.06 -14.12
CA ARG A 47 -3.53 -0.10 -14.91
C ARG A 47 -2.76 1.19 -15.22
N GLN A 48 -1.97 1.71 -14.28
CA GLN A 48 -1.16 2.90 -14.54
C GLN A 48 -0.05 2.63 -15.56
N LEU A 49 0.55 1.43 -15.53
CA LEU A 49 1.50 0.98 -16.55
C LEU A 49 0.86 0.89 -17.95
N GLN A 50 -0.35 0.30 -18.04
CA GLN A 50 -1.13 0.23 -19.28
C GLN A 50 -1.50 1.62 -19.82
N LYS A 51 -1.68 2.62 -18.94
CA LYS A 51 -1.92 4.03 -19.29
C LYS A 51 -0.64 4.80 -19.65
N GLY A 52 0.51 4.12 -19.75
CA GLY A 52 1.80 4.74 -20.09
C GLY A 52 2.46 5.52 -18.95
N LYS A 53 1.94 5.45 -17.72
CA LYS A 53 2.45 6.21 -16.55
C LYS A 53 3.60 5.49 -15.83
N TRP A 54 4.57 4.99 -16.59
CA TRP A 54 5.71 4.21 -16.08
C TRP A 54 6.53 4.99 -15.04
N ARG A 55 6.79 6.28 -15.28
CA ARG A 55 7.61 7.12 -14.41
C ARG A 55 6.97 7.36 -13.04
N ALA A 56 5.65 7.56 -13.00
CA ALA A 56 4.92 7.70 -11.73
C ALA A 56 4.89 6.39 -10.92
N VAL A 57 4.74 5.26 -11.62
CA VAL A 57 4.81 3.92 -11.00
C VAL A 57 6.19 3.66 -10.41
N GLN A 58 7.24 4.00 -11.15
CA GLN A 58 8.62 3.90 -10.67
C GLN A 58 8.86 4.79 -9.44
N ASP A 59 8.44 6.06 -9.48
CA ASP A 59 8.59 6.98 -8.33
C ASP A 59 7.92 6.45 -7.05
N VAL A 60 6.74 5.85 -7.17
CA VAL A 60 6.02 5.28 -6.02
C VAL A 60 6.68 4.00 -5.52
N LEU A 61 7.16 3.12 -6.41
CA LEU A 61 7.88 1.91 -6.02
C LEU A 61 9.24 2.24 -5.40
N GLU A 62 9.95 3.24 -5.88
CA GLU A 62 11.23 3.69 -5.32
C GLU A 62 11.08 4.39 -3.95
N GLY A 63 9.85 4.53 -3.45
CA GLY A 63 9.62 5.24 -2.19
C GLY A 63 9.98 6.72 -2.31
N LYS A 64 9.80 7.31 -3.50
CA LYS A 64 9.92 8.75 -3.76
C LYS A 64 8.53 9.40 -3.88
N PRO A 65 7.66 9.33 -2.85
CA PRO A 65 6.33 9.96 -2.89
C PRO A 65 6.39 11.50 -2.91
N MET A 66 7.60 12.10 -2.82
CA MET A 66 7.79 13.55 -2.85
C MET A 66 7.66 14.15 -4.25
N THR A 67 7.57 13.34 -5.32
CA THR A 67 7.19 13.88 -6.63
C THR A 67 5.68 14.17 -6.66
N ASN A 68 5.26 15.26 -7.31
CA ASN A 68 3.83 15.59 -7.45
C ASN A 68 3.03 14.42 -8.07
N ALA A 69 3.64 13.69 -9.00
CA ALA A 69 3.08 12.50 -9.62
C ALA A 69 2.95 11.33 -8.62
N GLY A 70 3.99 11.08 -7.81
CA GLY A 70 3.96 10.04 -6.79
C GLY A 70 2.94 10.31 -5.69
N LYS A 71 2.84 11.56 -5.22
CA LYS A 71 1.85 11.98 -4.22
C LYS A 71 0.42 11.85 -4.74
N PHE A 72 0.16 12.31 -5.97
CA PHE A 72 -1.15 12.19 -6.59
C PHE A 72 -1.55 10.71 -6.73
N MET A 73 -0.64 9.89 -7.23
CA MET A 73 -0.89 8.47 -7.45
C MET A 73 -1.13 7.70 -6.13
N LEU A 74 -0.39 8.04 -5.07
CA LEU A 74 -0.58 7.46 -3.75
C LEU A 74 -1.94 7.83 -3.14
N ASN A 75 -2.37 9.08 -3.31
CA ASN A 75 -3.69 9.52 -2.86
C ASN A 75 -4.82 8.81 -3.62
N GLU A 76 -4.72 8.72 -4.95
CA GLU A 76 -5.68 8.00 -5.79
C GLU A 76 -5.78 6.52 -5.39
N LEU A 77 -4.62 5.90 -5.14
CA LEU A 77 -4.53 4.52 -4.66
C LEU A 77 -5.18 4.35 -3.28
N ARG A 78 -4.91 5.25 -2.34
CA ARG A 78 -5.50 5.23 -0.99
C ARG A 78 -7.01 5.33 -1.04
N ASP A 79 -7.54 6.27 -1.82
CA ASP A 79 -8.99 6.50 -1.91
C ASP A 79 -9.69 5.33 -2.61
N HIS A 80 -9.06 4.73 -3.64
CA HIS A 80 -9.55 3.52 -4.29
C HIS A 80 -9.62 2.32 -3.32
N ILE A 81 -8.56 2.10 -2.54
CA ILE A 81 -8.51 1.02 -1.55
C ILE A 81 -9.52 1.24 -0.43
N ALA A 82 -9.58 2.46 0.12
CA ALA A 82 -10.54 2.78 1.17
C ALA A 82 -11.98 2.53 0.69
N THR A 83 -12.30 2.92 -0.56
CA THR A 83 -13.60 2.64 -1.18
C THR A 83 -13.87 1.14 -1.30
N ASN A 84 -12.89 0.35 -1.78
CA ASN A 84 -13.02 -1.10 -1.87
C ASN A 84 -13.23 -1.77 -0.50
N LEU A 85 -12.52 -1.31 0.53
CA LEU A 85 -12.67 -1.82 1.89
C LEU A 85 -14.03 -1.48 2.49
N VAL A 86 -14.56 -0.27 2.26
CA VAL A 86 -15.92 0.10 2.66
C VAL A 86 -16.94 -0.79 1.96
N MET A 87 -16.85 -0.93 0.63
CA MET A 87 -17.85 -1.66 -0.16
C MET A 87 -17.83 -3.16 0.09
N ARG A 88 -16.63 -3.77 0.17
CA ARG A 88 -16.50 -5.24 0.25
C ARG A 88 -16.58 -5.79 1.67
N LEU A 89 -16.16 -5.01 2.67
CA LEU A 89 -16.07 -5.47 4.06
C LEU A 89 -17.01 -4.71 5.00
N GLY A 90 -17.79 -3.75 4.48
CA GLY A 90 -18.70 -2.93 5.29
C GLY A 90 -17.98 -2.04 6.31
N LEU A 91 -16.70 -1.73 6.07
CA LEU A 91 -15.92 -0.93 7.02
C LEU A 91 -16.40 0.52 7.05
N ARG A 92 -16.32 1.14 8.24
CA ARG A 92 -16.48 2.60 8.33
C ARG A 92 -15.34 3.28 7.56
N LYS A 93 -15.66 4.36 6.85
CA LYS A 93 -14.70 5.13 6.04
C LYS A 93 -13.41 5.46 6.79
N VAL A 94 -13.50 5.89 8.05
CA VAL A 94 -12.33 6.21 8.88
C VAL A 94 -11.42 4.99 9.06
N ILE A 95 -12.00 3.82 9.39
CA ILE A 95 -11.25 2.58 9.59
C ILE A 95 -10.60 2.12 8.27
N ALA A 96 -11.35 2.17 7.16
CA ALA A 96 -10.85 1.81 5.84
C ALA A 96 -9.65 2.69 5.41
N VAL A 97 -9.73 4.00 5.65
CA VAL A 97 -8.63 4.94 5.37
C VAL A 97 -7.43 4.65 6.27
N SER A 98 -7.63 4.37 7.56
CA SER A 98 -6.55 4.02 8.48
C SER A 98 -5.83 2.73 8.09
N ILE A 99 -6.58 1.69 7.69
CA ILE A 99 -6.01 0.44 7.18
C ILE A 99 -5.21 0.72 5.91
N ALA A 100 -5.79 1.43 4.95
CA ALA A 100 -5.12 1.76 3.70
C ALA A 100 -3.81 2.54 3.94
N ALA A 101 -3.81 3.51 4.86
CA ALA A 101 -2.64 4.32 5.19
C ALA A 101 -1.48 3.49 5.78
N ILE A 102 -1.76 2.37 6.45
CA ILE A 102 -0.74 1.49 7.04
C ILE A 102 -0.32 0.40 6.06
N VAL A 103 -1.29 -0.22 5.39
CA VAL A 103 -1.04 -1.39 4.54
C VAL A 103 -0.41 -1.01 3.21
N ILE A 104 -0.77 0.14 2.62
CA ILE A 104 -0.22 0.57 1.32
C ILE A 104 1.33 0.68 1.36
N PRO A 105 1.94 1.40 2.32
CA PRO A 105 3.40 1.48 2.41
C PRO A 105 4.07 0.11 2.53
N LEU A 106 3.50 -0.82 3.31
CA LEU A 106 4.03 -2.17 3.49
C LEU A 106 4.03 -2.96 2.18
N ILE A 107 2.92 -2.92 1.44
CA ILE A 107 2.79 -3.64 0.18
C ILE A 107 3.70 -3.03 -0.87
N LEU A 108 3.77 -1.69 -0.95
CA LEU A 108 4.68 -1.02 -1.88
C LEU A 108 6.15 -1.32 -1.54
N ALA A 109 6.53 -1.36 -0.27
CA ALA A 109 7.88 -1.73 0.15
C ALA A 109 8.23 -3.19 -0.19
N LYS A 110 7.25 -4.11 -0.07
CA LYS A 110 7.43 -5.50 -0.50
C LYS A 110 7.59 -5.60 -2.02
N LEU A 111 6.73 -4.93 -2.78
CA LEU A 111 6.77 -4.89 -4.24
C LEU A 111 8.04 -4.22 -4.76
N SER A 112 8.53 -3.17 -4.08
CA SER A 112 9.79 -2.52 -4.46
C SER A 112 10.98 -3.40 -4.17
N GLY A 113 11.02 -4.11 -3.04
CA GLY A 113 12.04 -5.12 -2.76
C GLY A 113 12.05 -6.24 -3.81
N GLU A 114 10.88 -6.76 -4.19
CA GLU A 114 10.74 -7.78 -5.23
C GLU A 114 11.12 -7.25 -6.62
N ALA A 115 10.69 -6.04 -6.98
CA ALA A 115 10.98 -5.42 -8.27
C ALA A 115 12.46 -5.08 -8.40
N ILE A 116 13.06 -4.43 -7.39
CA ILE A 116 14.48 -4.10 -7.36
C ILE A 116 15.32 -5.39 -7.38
N SER A 117 14.95 -6.43 -6.62
CA SER A 117 15.67 -7.71 -6.64
C SER A 117 15.65 -8.37 -8.03
N LYS A 118 14.50 -8.36 -8.72
CA LYS A 118 14.37 -8.89 -10.09
C LYS A 118 15.12 -8.07 -11.14
N PHE A 119 15.21 -6.75 -10.98
CA PHE A 119 15.96 -5.88 -11.90
C PHE A 119 17.47 -5.85 -11.64
N THR A 120 17.91 -6.11 -10.40
CA THR A 120 19.34 -6.03 -10.03
C THR A 120 20.06 -7.39 -10.11
N GLY A 121 19.39 -8.47 -10.51
CA GLY A 121 20.03 -9.76 -10.81
C GLY A 121 20.80 -10.39 -9.63
N LYS A 122 20.50 -10.03 -8.38
CA LYS A 122 21.02 -10.78 -7.22
C LYS A 122 20.12 -11.98 -6.99
N ASN A 123 20.37 -13.02 -7.79
CA ASN A 123 20.00 -14.39 -7.47
C ASN A 123 20.49 -14.68 -6.05
N LYS A 124 19.55 -15.14 -5.21
CA LYS A 124 19.88 -15.79 -3.95
C LYS A 124 20.22 -17.25 -4.24
#